data_AF-A0A5B7IIK2-F1
#
_entry.id   AF-A0A5B7IIK2-F1
#
_cell.length_a   1.000
_cell.length_b   1.000
_cell.length_c   1.000
_cell.angle_alpha   90.00
_cell.angle_beta   90.00
_cell.angle_gamma   90.00
#
_symmetry.space_group_name_H-M   'P 1'
#
loop_
_entity.id
_entity.type
_entity.pdbx_description
1 polymer ?
#
loop_
_entity_poly.entity_id
_entity_poly.type
_entity_poly.pdbx_seq_one_letter_code
_entity_poly.pdbx_strand_id
1 'polypeptide(L)'
;MVDANQKWDVDQAIEWMKELAPYKPLWIEEPTSPDDILGHNTIAKALRPLGIGVATGEMCHNRVVFKQLLQAGAIDFCQIDACRMGGVNEVLSVYLMAKKFNGEPKTHIGREIR
;
A
#
# COMPACT_ATOMS: atom_id res chain seq x y z
N MET A 1 -10.10 -6.33 -5.96
CA MET A 1 -8.72 -5.88 -5.69
C MET A 1 -7.79 -6.64 -6.62
N VAL A 2 -6.59 -6.14 -6.84
CA VAL A 2 -5.51 -6.82 -7.55
C VAL A 2 -4.30 -6.81 -6.63
N ASP A 3 -3.52 -7.88 -6.62
CA ASP A 3 -2.25 -7.97 -5.92
C ASP A 3 -1.18 -8.41 -6.93
N ALA A 4 -0.09 -7.64 -7.00
CA ALA A 4 1.02 -7.87 -7.92
C ALA A 4 2.26 -8.47 -7.25
N ASN A 5 2.29 -8.58 -5.92
CA ASN A 5 3.41 -9.11 -5.14
C ASN A 5 4.78 -8.63 -5.65
N GLN A 6 4.90 -7.32 -5.87
CA GLN A 6 6.12 -6.57 -6.19
C GLN A 6 6.71 -6.86 -7.57
N LYS A 7 5.91 -7.44 -8.49
CA LYS A 7 6.43 -7.93 -9.78
C LYS A 7 6.72 -6.85 -10.81
N TRP A 8 6.10 -5.69 -10.71
CA TRP A 8 6.15 -4.69 -11.78
C TRP A 8 7.08 -3.53 -11.43
N ASP A 9 7.71 -2.98 -12.47
CA ASP A 9 8.28 -1.64 -12.41
C ASP A 9 7.15 -0.59 -12.40
N VAL A 10 7.49 0.64 -12.01
CA VAL A 10 6.53 1.75 -11.83
C VAL A 10 5.63 1.98 -13.05
N ASP A 11 6.22 2.11 -14.24
CA ASP A 11 5.46 2.39 -15.46
C ASP A 11 4.60 1.18 -15.87
N GLN A 12 5.15 -0.03 -15.73
CA GLN A 12 4.43 -1.28 -16.03
C GLN A 12 3.21 -1.45 -15.13
N ALA A 13 3.31 -1.14 -13.83
CA ALA A 13 2.19 -1.19 -12.91
C ALA A 13 1.08 -0.22 -13.32
N ILE A 14 1.44 0.98 -13.79
CA ILE A 14 0.47 1.99 -14.24
C ILE A 14 -0.25 1.53 -15.51
N GLU A 15 0.50 0.98 -16.47
CA GLU A 15 -0.06 0.46 -17.73
C GLU A 15 -1.05 -0.68 -17.48
N TRP A 16 -0.65 -1.68 -16.71
CA TRP A 16 -1.52 -2.80 -16.34
C TRP A 16 -2.78 -2.35 -15.62
N MET A 17 -2.66 -1.44 -14.65
CA MET A 17 -3.82 -0.99 -13.89
C MET A 17 -4.76 -0.09 -14.69
N LYS A 18 -4.28 0.59 -15.74
CA LYS A 18 -5.15 1.29 -16.71
C LYS A 18 -5.99 0.31 -17.52
N GLU A 19 -5.40 -0.79 -17.97
CA GLU A 19 -6.14 -1.85 -18.68
C GLU A 19 -7.18 -2.53 -17.78
N LEU A 20 -6.88 -2.65 -16.48
CA LEU A 20 -7.77 -3.23 -15.49
C LEU A 20 -8.83 -2.25 -14.93
N ALA A 21 -8.72 -0.95 -15.24
CA ALA A 21 -9.66 0.07 -14.75
C ALA A 21 -11.14 -0.19 -15.05
N PRO A 22 -11.55 -0.78 -16.20
CA PRO A 22 -12.96 -1.12 -16.46
C PRO A 22 -13.57 -2.08 -15.43
N TYR A 23 -12.75 -2.89 -14.76
CA TYR A 23 -13.18 -3.81 -13.69
C TYR A 23 -13.32 -3.14 -12.32
N LYS A 24 -13.02 -1.84 -12.23
CA LYS A 24 -13.16 -1.01 -11.02
C LYS A 24 -12.48 -1.62 -9.78
N PRO A 25 -11.19 -1.99 -9.85
CA PRO A 25 -10.49 -2.49 -8.68
C PRO A 25 -10.40 -1.39 -7.62
N LEU A 26 -10.76 -1.71 -6.38
CA LEU A 26 -10.66 -0.76 -5.26
C LEU A 26 -9.21 -0.32 -5.02
N TRP A 27 -8.27 -1.27 -5.10
CA TRP A 27 -6.83 -1.00 -5.03
C TRP A 27 -6.01 -2.01 -5.84
N ILE A 28 -4.77 -1.62 -6.10
CA ILE A 28 -3.64 -2.49 -6.44
C ILE A 28 -2.73 -2.65 -5.22
N GLU A 29 -2.41 -3.89 -4.86
CA GLU A 29 -1.54 -4.28 -3.76
C GLU A 29 -0.14 -4.63 -4.27
N GLU A 30 0.86 -4.15 -3.53
CA GLU A 30 2.29 -4.30 -3.82
C GLU A 30 2.64 -4.19 -5.33
N PRO A 31 2.28 -3.07 -5.99
CA PRO A 31 2.51 -2.91 -7.42
C PRO A 31 4.00 -3.00 -7.81
N THR A 32 4.90 -2.65 -6.89
CA THR A 32 6.35 -2.65 -7.10
C THR A 32 7.09 -2.98 -5.79
N SER A 33 8.42 -2.86 -5.78
CA SER A 33 9.29 -3.14 -4.62
C SER A 33 8.76 -2.50 -3.32
N PRO A 34 8.77 -3.23 -2.18
CA PRO A 34 8.23 -2.74 -0.91
C PRO A 34 9.08 -1.59 -0.32
N ASP A 35 10.30 -1.40 -0.84
CA ASP A 35 11.20 -0.33 -0.46
C ASP A 35 11.12 0.89 -1.40
N ASP A 36 10.35 0.82 -2.49
CA ASP A 36 10.21 1.92 -3.44
C ASP A 36 9.05 2.86 -3.06
N ILE A 37 9.28 3.69 -2.05
CA ILE A 37 8.31 4.70 -1.57
C ILE A 37 7.90 5.65 -2.69
N LEU A 38 8.86 6.08 -3.51
CA LEU A 38 8.61 7.08 -4.54
C LEU A 38 7.89 6.47 -5.75
N GLY A 39 8.22 5.22 -6.09
CA GLY A 39 7.48 4.43 -7.07
C GLY A 39 6.03 4.25 -6.69
N HIS A 40 5.75 3.86 -5.44
CA HIS A 40 4.37 3.78 -4.92
C HIS A 40 3.63 5.12 -5.04
N ASN A 41 4.29 6.25 -4.75
CA ASN A 41 3.69 7.58 -4.93
C ASN A 41 3.38 7.91 -6.39
N THR A 42 4.32 7.63 -7.30
CA THR A 42 4.11 7.84 -8.74
C THR A 42 2.91 7.03 -9.24
N ILE A 43 2.84 5.75 -8.85
CA ILE A 43 1.71 4.85 -9.17
C ILE A 43 0.41 5.41 -8.57
N ALA A 44 0.38 5.76 -7.30
CA ALA A 44 -0.82 6.28 -6.62
C ALA A 44 -1.34 7.55 -7.30
N LYS A 45 -0.47 8.49 -7.67
CA LYS A 45 -0.87 9.70 -8.40
C LYS A 45 -1.47 9.40 -9.76
N ALA A 46 -0.95 8.40 -10.48
CA ALA A 46 -1.46 8.01 -11.79
C ALA A 46 -2.81 7.27 -11.71
N LEU A 47 -3.03 6.48 -10.65
CA LEU A 47 -4.19 5.60 -10.52
C LEU A 47 -5.39 6.21 -9.78
N ARG A 48 -5.16 7.16 -8.86
CA ARG A 48 -6.25 7.86 -8.14
C ARG A 48 -7.31 8.50 -9.07
N PRO A 49 -6.97 9.14 -10.21
CA PRO A 49 -7.96 9.66 -11.15
C PRO A 49 -8.88 8.58 -11.76
N LEU A 50 -8.44 7.32 -11.76
CA LEU A 50 -9.21 6.17 -12.23
C LEU A 50 -10.05 5.54 -11.10
N GLY A 51 -10.00 6.11 -9.89
CA GLY A 51 -10.69 5.57 -8.71
C GLY A 51 -10.03 4.34 -8.10
N ILE A 52 -8.75 4.09 -8.41
CA ILE A 52 -7.99 2.93 -7.94
C ILE A 52 -6.96 3.41 -6.93
N GLY A 53 -7.02 2.90 -5.69
CA GLY A 53 -6.04 3.19 -4.66
C GLY A 53 -4.79 2.30 -4.73
N VAL A 54 -3.77 2.64 -3.95
CA VAL A 54 -2.57 1.82 -3.78
C VAL A 54 -2.52 1.24 -2.36
N ALA A 55 -2.27 -0.06 -2.26
CA ALA A 55 -2.06 -0.80 -1.04
C ALA A 55 -0.65 -1.39 -1.00
N THR A 56 -0.01 -1.37 0.18
CA THR A 56 1.25 -2.10 0.44
C THR A 56 1.48 -2.22 1.93
N GLY A 57 2.36 -3.14 2.32
CA GLY A 57 2.98 -3.15 3.64
C GLY A 57 3.28 -4.52 4.23
N GLU A 58 2.82 -5.63 3.62
CA GLU A 58 3.08 -6.99 4.12
C GLU A 58 4.58 -7.32 4.18
N MET A 59 5.36 -6.81 3.22
CA MET A 59 6.82 -6.94 3.20
C MET A 59 7.55 -5.69 3.72
N CYS A 60 6.83 -4.67 4.19
CA CYS A 60 7.45 -3.45 4.70
C CYS A 60 8.21 -3.72 6.01
N HIS A 61 9.50 -3.39 5.98
CA HIS A 61 10.48 -3.87 6.96
C HIS A 61 10.31 -3.31 8.38
N ASN A 62 9.88 -2.04 8.53
CA ASN A 62 9.78 -1.38 9.83
C ASN A 62 8.96 -0.09 9.75
N ARG A 63 8.70 0.52 10.90
CA ARG A 63 7.90 1.76 11.02
C ARG A 63 8.47 2.97 10.25
N VAL A 64 9.77 3.00 9.95
CA VAL A 64 10.39 4.14 9.24
C VAL A 64 10.02 4.13 7.77
N VAL A 65 9.91 2.95 7.14
CA VAL A 65 9.42 2.82 5.76
C VAL A 65 7.94 3.19 5.70
N PHE A 66 7.12 2.69 6.63
CA PHE A 66 5.71 3.10 6.76
C PHE A 66 5.54 4.62 6.92
N LYS A 67 6.35 5.25 7.78
CA LYS A 67 6.35 6.71 7.95
C LYS A 67 6.60 7.41 6.61
N GLN A 68 7.57 6.96 5.83
CA GLN A 68 7.90 7.56 4.54
C GLN A 68 6.78 7.34 3.50
N LEU A 69 6.19 6.15 3.42
CA LEU A 69 5.03 5.86 2.58
C LEU A 69 3.86 6.82 2.88
N LEU A 70 3.55 7.00 4.16
CA LEU A 70 2.49 7.91 4.61
C LEU A 70 2.83 9.38 4.31
N GLN A 71 4.06 9.83 4.63
CA GLN A 71 4.49 11.21 4.38
C GLN A 71 4.51 11.56 2.88
N ALA A 72 4.84 10.61 2.02
CA ALA A 72 4.86 10.80 0.58
C ALA A 72 3.46 10.78 -0.05
N GLY A 73 2.42 10.38 0.70
CA GLY A 73 1.10 10.10 0.15
C GLY A 73 1.12 8.94 -0.84
N ALA A 74 2.01 7.96 -0.61
CA ALA A 74 2.30 6.87 -1.55
C ALA A 74 1.25 5.76 -1.53
N ILE A 75 0.46 5.68 -0.46
CA ILE A 75 -0.46 4.57 -0.20
C ILE A 75 -1.80 5.11 0.29
N ASP A 76 -2.88 4.45 -0.10
CA ASP A 76 -4.24 4.72 0.39
C ASP A 76 -4.66 3.65 1.41
N PHE A 77 -4.10 2.44 1.29
CA PHE A 77 -4.35 1.32 2.20
C PHE A 77 -3.03 0.85 2.83
N CYS A 78 -2.86 1.12 4.13
CA CYS A 78 -1.67 0.75 4.89
C CYS A 78 -1.82 -0.66 5.48
N GLN A 79 -1.09 -1.64 4.94
CA GLN A 79 -1.21 -3.06 5.29
C GLN A 79 -0.13 -3.47 6.28
N ILE A 80 -0.48 -3.52 7.57
CA ILE A 80 0.45 -3.90 8.65
C ILE A 80 0.48 -5.42 8.87
N ASP A 81 1.68 -5.96 9.11
CA ASP A 81 1.92 -7.35 9.48
C ASP A 81 2.75 -7.45 10.77
N ALA A 82 2.20 -8.10 11.79
CA ALA A 82 2.83 -8.19 13.12
C ALA A 82 3.99 -9.19 13.20
N CYS A 83 4.07 -10.14 12.26
CA CYS A 83 5.13 -11.14 12.15
C CYS A 83 6.31 -10.63 11.32
N ARG A 84 6.08 -9.66 10.42
CA ARG A 84 7.13 -8.94 9.68
C ARG A 84 7.77 -7.85 10.52
N MET A 85 6.94 -7.07 11.19
CA MET A 85 7.38 -5.92 12.00
C MET A 85 7.91 -6.38 13.37
N GLY A 86 8.41 -5.44 14.18
CA GLY A 86 8.86 -5.66 15.57
C GLY A 86 7.74 -5.99 16.57
N GLY A 87 6.77 -6.81 16.17
CA GLY A 87 5.62 -7.23 16.97
C GLY A 87 4.60 -6.11 17.22
N VAL A 88 3.72 -6.36 18.20
CA VAL A 88 2.59 -5.49 18.55
C VAL A 88 3.03 -4.04 18.86
N ASN A 89 4.19 -3.88 19.49
CA ASN A 89 4.72 -2.55 19.84
C ASN A 89 4.96 -1.69 18.61
N GLU A 90 5.57 -2.26 17.56
CA GLU A 90 5.82 -1.52 16.33
C GLU A 90 4.53 -1.35 15.52
N VAL A 91 3.67 -2.37 15.49
CA VAL A 91 2.35 -2.31 14.86
C VAL A 91 1.51 -1.14 15.42
N LEU A 92 1.45 -0.97 16.74
CA LEU A 92 0.75 0.15 17.37
C LEU A 92 1.28 1.50 16.90
N SER A 93 2.61 1.63 16.75
CA SER A 93 3.21 2.87 16.26
C SER A 93 2.78 3.21 14.83
N VAL A 94 2.76 2.22 13.92
CA VAL A 94 2.31 2.39 12.54
C VAL A 94 0.81 2.62 12.47
N TYR A 95 0.04 1.94 13.31
CA TYR A 95 -1.40 2.12 13.38
C TYR A 95 -1.77 3.57 13.70
N LEU A 96 -1.13 4.14 14.73
CA LEU A 96 -1.33 5.53 15.14
C LEU A 96 -0.83 6.52 14.08
N MET A 97 0.27 6.21 13.38
CA MET A 97 0.74 7.03 12.25
C MET A 97 -0.28 7.03 11.11
N ALA A 98 -0.75 5.86 10.68
CA ALA A 98 -1.74 5.76 9.60
C ALA A 98 -3.03 6.53 9.95
N LYS A 99 -3.52 6.38 11.19
CA LYS A 99 -4.68 7.13 11.71
C LYS A 99 -4.50 8.65 11.63
N LYS A 100 -3.26 9.13 11.84
CA LYS A 100 -2.93 10.56 11.74
C LYS A 100 -2.89 11.08 10.29
N PHE A 101 -2.38 10.29 9.35
CA PHE A 101 -2.17 10.74 7.96
C PHE A 101 -3.39 10.53 7.07
N ASN A 102 -3.96 9.31 7.05
CA ASN A 102 -4.91 8.87 6.02
C ASN A 102 -6.19 8.21 6.58
N GLY A 103 -6.42 8.21 7.89
CA GLY A 103 -7.54 7.49 8.52
C GLY A 103 -7.16 6.07 8.99
N GLU A 104 -8.14 5.25 9.39
CA GLU A 104 -7.83 3.96 10.02
C GLU A 104 -7.16 2.95 9.06
N PRO A 105 -6.00 2.36 9.43
CA PRO A 105 -5.28 1.40 8.58
C PRO A 105 -6.03 0.07 8.44
N LYS A 106 -5.71 -0.68 7.38
CA LYS A 106 -6.25 -2.02 7.11
C LYS A 106 -5.20 -3.07 7.46
N THR A 107 -5.56 -4.11 8.21
CA THR A 107 -4.60 -5.17 8.58
C THR A 107 -4.41 -6.16 7.43
N HIS A 108 -3.17 -6.60 7.16
CA HIS A 108 -2.88 -7.60 6.11
C HIS A 108 -3.29 -9.03 6.53
N ILE A 109 -3.27 -9.35 7.83
CA ILE A 109 -3.59 -10.70 8.33
C ILE A 109 -4.99 -11.11 7.87
N GLY A 110 -5.05 -12.24 7.13
CA GLY A 110 -6.20 -12.82 6.44
C GLY A 110 -7.46 -13.11 7.27
N ARG A 111 -8.11 -12.05 7.75
CA ARG A 111 -9.56 -12.01 7.87
C ARG A 111 -10.08 -11.01 6.86
N GLU A 112 -10.63 -11.54 5.76
CA GLU A 112 -11.76 -10.94 5.08
C GLU A 112 -12.70 -10.34 6.14
N ILE A 113 -12.70 -9.02 6.29
CA ILE A 113 -13.87 -8.34 6.82
C ILE A 113 -14.69 -8.02 5.58
N ARG A 114 -15.69 -8.89 5.37
CA ARG A 114 -16.78 -8.75 4.41
C ARG A 114 -17.48 -7.40 4.55
#